data_AF-A0A1S1BFX6-F1
#
_entry.id   AF-A0A1S1BFX6-F1
#
_cell.length_a   1.000
_cell.length_b   1.000
_cell.length_c   1.000
_cell.angle_alpha   90.00
_cell.angle_beta   90.00
_cell.angle_gamma   90.00
#
_symmetry.space_group_name_H-M   'P 1'
#
loop_
_entity.id
_entity.type
_entity.pdbx_description
1 polymer ?
#
loop_
_entity_poly.entity_id
_entity_poly.type
_entity_poly.pdbx_seq_one_letter_code
_entity_poly.pdbx_strand_id
1 'polypeptide(L)'
;MHHMNRWIVAAPLSVLCGLVFTYLHVPAAWILAGIVGAGTVAIVTERDLRINEHLFTLARGVIGVVAALPLVGIPPGDLLPFLVPGLIAAVLVIAVAFFGGLVLANHGVSRKTGVLSLLPGGASLMPALARDLGADMRYVSLSQYLRLLTVSITLPVVVSFLDAPAAGEVTHLKPYWWMWLLVPALIGVGIPLGKVSRLPNPSIFGPMLVTVLVGSFADFTIVPPEPLSITAFLALGWMCGGGLSVPALKAFSKLLPATMAYIVGLMVFCAGIGWVVAKWLGLTLYEGYLATTPGALETALALSAEGGAGPAVVALQLIRLICVLIFAGFVPRILKRIERDD
;
A
#
# COMPACT_ATOMS: atom_id res chain seq x y z
N MET A 1 -17.66 -10.47 24.10
CA MET A 1 -17.15 -9.08 24.23
C MET A 1 -17.28 -8.41 22.88
N HIS A 2 -18.23 -7.47 22.75
CA HIS A 2 -18.57 -6.80 21.50
C HIS A 2 -17.35 -6.11 20.87
N HIS A 3 -17.33 -5.99 19.54
CA HIS A 3 -16.30 -5.32 18.74
C HIS A 3 -15.88 -3.95 19.32
N MET A 4 -16.81 -3.23 19.96
CA MET A 4 -16.59 -1.95 20.64
C MET A 4 -15.53 -2.03 21.76
N ASN A 5 -15.50 -3.11 22.55
CA ASN A 5 -14.56 -3.24 23.67
C ASN A 5 -13.11 -3.44 23.22
N ARG A 6 -12.90 -3.91 21.98
CA ARG A 6 -11.55 -4.17 21.44
C ARG A 6 -10.89 -2.90 20.94
N TRP A 7 -11.68 -2.01 20.34
CA TRP A 7 -11.22 -0.69 19.91
C TRP A 7 -10.85 0.21 21.09
N ILE A 8 -11.50 0.03 22.25
CA ILE A 8 -11.14 0.71 23.51
C ILE A 8 -9.71 0.37 23.95
N VAL A 9 -9.18 -0.80 23.59
CA VAL A 9 -7.80 -1.18 23.89
C VAL A 9 -6.86 -0.85 22.73
N ALA A 10 -7.26 -1.17 21.50
CA ALA A 10 -6.42 -1.01 20.31
C ALA A 10 -6.08 0.47 20.04
N ALA A 11 -7.05 1.38 20.13
CA ALA A 11 -6.81 2.79 19.79
C ALA A 11 -5.87 3.49 20.79
N PRO A 12 -6.07 3.40 22.12
CA PRO A 12 -5.13 3.98 23.08
C PRO A 12 -3.74 3.35 23.00
N LEU A 13 -3.67 2.02 22.81
CA LEU A 13 -2.40 1.32 22.64
C LEU A 13 -1.64 1.86 21.41
N SER A 14 -2.33 2.03 20.28
CA SER A 14 -1.73 2.63 19.08
C SER A 14 -1.30 4.09 19.30
N VAL A 15 -2.07 4.90 20.05
CA VAL A 15 -1.66 6.28 20.34
C VAL A 15 -0.41 6.31 21.23
N LEU A 16 -0.37 5.48 22.28
CA LEU A 16 0.79 5.36 23.17
C LEU A 16 2.05 4.91 22.40
N CYS A 17 1.93 3.86 21.57
CA CYS A 17 3.03 3.41 20.72
C CYS A 17 3.44 4.51 19.72
N GLY A 18 2.49 5.27 19.17
CA GLY A 18 2.75 6.34 18.21
C GLY A 18 3.59 7.46 18.83
N LEU A 19 3.25 7.87 20.06
CA LEU A 19 4.03 8.86 20.80
C LEU A 19 5.44 8.37 21.11
N VAL A 20 5.59 7.11 21.52
CA VAL A 20 6.92 6.50 21.78
C VAL A 20 7.76 6.42 20.50
N PHE A 21 7.18 5.96 19.39
CA PHE A 21 7.89 5.87 18.11
C PHE A 21 8.24 7.24 17.53
N THR A 22 7.38 8.24 17.75
CA THR A 22 7.67 9.64 17.39
C THR A 22 8.85 10.16 18.20
N TYR A 23 8.90 9.88 19.51
CA TYR A 23 10.03 10.25 20.37
C TYR A 23 11.34 9.56 19.95
N LEU A 24 11.25 8.31 19.51
CA LEU A 24 12.39 7.54 18.99
C LEU A 24 12.77 7.89 17.53
N HIS A 25 12.10 8.88 16.91
CA HIS A 25 12.32 9.32 15.53
C HIS A 25 12.24 8.16 14.51
N VAL A 26 11.34 7.20 14.76
CA VAL A 26 11.13 6.06 13.85
C VAL A 26 10.32 6.55 12.64
N PRO A 27 10.78 6.31 11.39
CA PRO A 27 9.99 6.61 10.19
C PRO A 27 8.64 5.90 10.22
N ALA A 28 7.58 6.57 9.77
CA ALA A 28 6.21 6.04 9.80
C ALA A 28 5.74 5.54 11.18
N ALA A 29 6.14 6.25 12.24
CA ALA A 29 5.79 5.96 13.64
C ALA A 29 4.29 5.62 13.82
N TRP A 30 3.40 6.41 13.23
CA TRP A 30 1.96 6.23 13.38
C TRP A 30 1.41 5.01 12.63
N ILE A 31 1.99 4.63 11.49
CA ILE A 31 1.63 3.40 10.77
C ILE A 31 2.06 2.19 11.61
N LEU A 32 3.32 2.15 12.05
CA LEU A 32 3.84 1.07 12.87
C LEU A 32 3.06 0.92 14.19
N ALA A 33 2.72 2.04 14.82
CA ALA A 33 1.93 2.04 16.05
C ALA A 33 0.49 1.53 15.83
N GLY A 34 -0.12 1.84 14.69
CA GLY A 34 -1.39 1.26 14.27
C GLY A 34 -1.29 -0.26 14.10
N ILE A 35 -0.22 -0.74 13.45
CA ILE A 35 0.02 -2.19 13.24
C ILE A 35 0.20 -2.91 14.57
N VAL A 36 1.05 -2.38 15.45
CA VAL A 36 1.31 -2.97 16.77
C VAL A 36 0.03 -2.99 17.60
N GLY A 37 -0.68 -1.86 17.71
CA GLY A 37 -1.88 -1.81 18.54
C GLY A 37 -3.02 -2.72 18.06
N ALA A 38 -3.35 -2.69 16.76
CA ALA A 38 -4.39 -3.57 16.20
C ALA A 38 -3.94 -5.03 16.14
N GLY A 39 -2.68 -5.29 15.80
CA GLY A 39 -2.09 -6.63 15.71
C GLY A 39 -2.05 -7.32 17.07
N THR A 40 -1.61 -6.65 18.13
CA THR A 40 -1.61 -7.19 19.49
C THR A 40 -3.01 -7.59 19.92
N VAL A 41 -4.02 -6.73 19.69
CA VAL A 41 -5.41 -7.05 20.02
C VAL A 41 -5.95 -8.20 19.17
N ALA A 42 -5.63 -8.25 17.87
CA ALA A 42 -6.06 -9.34 16.98
C ALA A 42 -5.46 -10.70 17.40
N ILE A 43 -4.19 -10.71 17.81
CA ILE A 43 -3.48 -11.91 18.30
C ILE A 43 -4.07 -12.39 19.61
N VAL A 44 -4.18 -11.50 20.61
CA VAL A 44 -4.68 -11.84 21.95
C VAL A 44 -6.14 -12.30 21.92
N THR A 45 -6.96 -11.71 21.04
CA THR A 45 -8.38 -12.06 20.95
C THR A 45 -8.69 -13.17 19.93
N GLU A 46 -7.67 -13.72 19.26
CA GLU A 46 -7.75 -14.69 18.16
C GLU A 46 -8.80 -14.37 17.08
N ARG A 47 -9.05 -13.07 16.85
CA ARG A 47 -10.07 -12.60 15.92
C ARG A 47 -9.59 -11.36 15.19
N ASP A 48 -9.99 -11.24 13.93
CA ASP A 48 -9.70 -10.07 13.12
C ASP A 48 -10.34 -8.79 13.70
N LEU A 49 -9.61 -7.69 13.60
CA LEU A 49 -10.08 -6.36 13.98
C LEU A 49 -10.44 -5.61 12.70
N ARG A 50 -11.71 -5.72 12.30
CA ARG A 50 -12.20 -5.07 11.08
C ARG A 50 -12.39 -3.58 11.33
N ILE A 51 -11.67 -2.77 10.57
CA ILE A 51 -11.88 -1.32 10.53
C ILE A 51 -13.16 -1.00 9.75
N ASN A 52 -13.83 0.09 10.14
CA ASN A 52 -14.98 0.58 9.39
C ASN A 52 -14.53 1.04 7.99
N GLU A 53 -15.20 0.55 6.94
CA GLU A 53 -14.87 0.84 5.55
C GLU A 53 -14.94 2.34 5.23
N HIS A 54 -15.85 3.08 5.87
CA HIS A 54 -15.96 4.54 5.71
C HIS A 54 -14.72 5.26 6.27
N LEU A 55 -14.29 4.89 7.48
CA LEU A 55 -13.10 5.46 8.10
C LEU A 55 -11.85 5.18 7.26
N PHE A 56 -11.73 3.94 6.78
CA PHE A 56 -10.60 3.55 5.95
C PHE A 56 -10.61 4.21 4.57
N THR A 57 -11.80 4.43 3.99
CA THR A 57 -11.96 5.20 2.75
C THR A 57 -11.55 6.65 2.91
N LEU A 58 -11.91 7.29 4.04
CA LEU A 58 -11.48 8.66 4.35
C LEU A 58 -9.96 8.73 4.56
N ALA A 59 -9.38 7.78 5.30
CA ALA A 59 -7.94 7.69 5.51
C ALA A 59 -7.16 7.58 4.18
N ARG A 60 -7.63 6.72 3.26
CA ARG A 60 -7.11 6.63 1.88
C ARG A 60 -7.18 7.95 1.12
N GLY A 61 -8.25 8.71 1.34
CA GLY A 61 -8.39 10.04 0.75
C GLY A 61 -7.34 11.02 1.26
N VAL A 62 -7.09 11.03 2.57
CA VAL A 62 -6.03 11.87 3.18
C VAL A 62 -4.66 11.50 2.61
N ILE A 63 -4.35 10.20 2.48
CA ILE A 63 -3.10 9.74 1.88
C ILE A 63 -3.01 10.16 0.41
N GLY A 64 -4.12 10.11 -0.33
CA GLY A 64 -4.17 10.61 -1.71
C GLY A 64 -3.87 12.11 -1.80
N VAL A 65 -4.40 12.92 -0.89
CA VAL A 65 -4.11 14.37 -0.81
C VAL A 65 -2.63 14.61 -0.47
N VAL A 66 -2.11 13.91 0.52
CA VAL A 66 -0.72 14.01 0.98
C VAL A 66 0.26 13.56 -0.12
N ALA A 67 -0.04 12.46 -0.81
CA ALA A 67 0.78 11.94 -1.91
C ALA A 67 0.65 12.75 -3.21
N ALA A 68 -0.36 13.60 -3.35
CA ALA A 68 -0.50 14.51 -4.48
C ALA A 68 0.45 15.71 -4.41
N LEU A 69 0.90 16.10 -3.21
CA LEU A 69 1.67 17.33 -3.02
C LEU A 69 2.93 17.40 -3.91
N PRO A 70 3.74 16.33 -4.06
CA PRO A 70 4.90 16.35 -4.95
C PRO A 70 4.58 16.42 -6.44
N LEU A 71 3.31 16.21 -6.83
CA LEU A 71 2.84 16.27 -8.22
C LEU A 71 2.23 17.63 -8.60
N VAL A 72 1.95 18.48 -7.62
CA VAL A 72 1.37 19.80 -7.86
C VAL A 72 2.36 20.64 -8.67
N GLY A 73 1.90 21.24 -9.77
CA GLY A 73 2.72 22.09 -10.63
C GLY A 73 3.62 21.36 -11.63
N ILE A 74 3.59 20.02 -11.67
CA ILE A 74 4.39 19.24 -12.62
C ILE A 74 3.59 18.99 -13.89
N PRO A 75 4.10 19.38 -15.08
CA PRO A 75 3.40 19.13 -16.32
C PRO A 75 3.34 17.62 -16.62
N PRO A 76 2.25 17.10 -17.21
CA PRO A 76 2.12 15.67 -17.52
C PRO A 76 3.24 15.11 -18.42
N GLY A 77 3.87 15.98 -19.23
CA GLY A 77 5.01 15.62 -20.08
C GLY A 77 6.22 15.13 -19.30
N ASP A 78 6.46 15.67 -18.09
CA ASP A 78 7.59 15.30 -17.24
C ASP A 78 7.39 13.96 -16.53
N LEU A 79 6.18 13.40 -16.60
CA LEU A 79 5.89 12.06 -16.11
C LEU A 79 6.14 10.97 -17.17
N LEU A 80 6.22 11.34 -18.45
CA LEU A 80 6.45 10.40 -19.56
C LEU A 80 7.77 9.60 -19.42
N PRO A 81 8.89 10.19 -18.97
CA PRO A 81 10.14 9.43 -18.75
C PRO A 81 9.99 8.27 -17.76
N PHE A 82 9.02 8.32 -16.83
CA PHE A 82 8.77 7.25 -15.86
C PHE A 82 8.03 6.05 -16.46
N LEU A 83 7.42 6.20 -17.63
CA LEU A 83 6.59 5.16 -18.24
C LEU A 83 7.38 3.90 -18.58
N VAL A 84 8.54 4.05 -19.23
CA VAL A 84 9.35 2.91 -19.69
C VAL A 84 9.97 2.15 -18.50
N PRO A 85 10.67 2.79 -17.55
CA PRO A 85 11.19 2.10 -16.38
C PRO A 85 10.08 1.48 -15.51
N GLY A 86 8.95 2.18 -15.36
CA GLY A 86 7.80 1.68 -14.60
C GLY A 86 7.16 0.45 -15.23
N LEU A 87 7.01 0.42 -16.56
CA LEU A 87 6.48 -0.73 -17.27
C LEU A 87 7.40 -1.95 -17.14
N ILE A 88 8.70 -1.77 -17.32
CA ILE A 88 9.70 -2.84 -17.17
C ILE A 88 9.67 -3.39 -15.74
N ALA A 89 9.71 -2.50 -14.74
CA ALA A 89 9.62 -2.89 -13.34
C ALA A 89 8.34 -3.68 -13.04
N ALA A 90 7.19 -3.20 -13.53
CA ALA A 90 5.91 -3.86 -13.33
C ALA A 90 5.87 -5.26 -13.96
N VAL A 91 6.35 -5.40 -15.20
CA VAL A 91 6.42 -6.70 -15.90
C VAL A 91 7.33 -7.68 -15.15
N LEU A 92 8.50 -7.24 -14.69
CA LEU A 92 9.44 -8.08 -13.94
C LEU A 92 8.83 -8.54 -12.61
N VAL A 93 8.20 -7.64 -11.85
CA VAL A 93 7.55 -7.97 -10.58
C VAL A 93 6.39 -8.94 -10.81
N ILE A 94 5.56 -8.72 -11.83
CA ILE A 94 4.47 -9.63 -12.19
C ILE A 94 5.00 -11.00 -12.61
N ALA A 95 6.09 -11.06 -13.39
CA ALA A 95 6.71 -12.30 -13.81
C ALA A 95 7.20 -13.12 -12.60
N VAL A 96 7.97 -12.49 -11.70
CA VAL A 96 8.45 -13.15 -10.47
C VAL A 96 7.30 -13.57 -9.56
N ALA A 97 6.25 -12.76 -9.47
CA ALA A 97 4.99 -13.09 -8.78
C ALA A 97 4.31 -14.34 -9.36
N PHE A 98 4.23 -14.42 -10.68
CA PHE A 98 3.59 -15.53 -11.38
C PHE A 98 4.40 -16.83 -11.25
N PHE A 99 5.71 -16.79 -11.56
CA PHE A 99 6.58 -17.97 -11.45
C PHE A 99 6.72 -18.44 -9.99
N GLY A 100 6.82 -17.51 -9.05
CA GLY A 100 6.78 -17.82 -7.63
C GLY A 100 5.52 -18.57 -7.21
N GLY A 101 4.37 -18.13 -7.73
CA GLY A 101 3.07 -18.78 -7.54
C GLY A 101 3.03 -20.22 -8.04
N LEU A 102 3.67 -20.49 -9.19
CA LEU A 102 3.79 -21.84 -9.74
C LEU A 102 4.72 -22.71 -8.89
N VAL A 103 5.85 -22.18 -8.43
CA VAL A 103 6.77 -22.90 -7.53
C VAL A 103 6.06 -23.24 -6.21
N LEU A 104 5.27 -22.32 -5.67
CA LEU A 104 4.50 -22.55 -4.44
C LEU A 104 3.43 -23.63 -4.61
N ALA A 105 2.91 -23.82 -5.83
CA ALA A 105 1.96 -24.89 -6.12
C ALA A 105 2.56 -26.30 -5.89
N ASN A 106 3.87 -26.45 -6.08
CA ASN A 106 4.58 -27.71 -5.83
C ASN A 106 4.66 -28.08 -4.33
N HIS A 107 4.30 -27.16 -3.43
CA HIS A 107 4.27 -27.40 -1.98
C HIS A 107 2.87 -27.76 -1.44
N GLY A 108 1.97 -28.26 -2.30
CA GLY A 108 0.67 -28.82 -1.88
C GLY A 108 -0.51 -27.87 -2.01
N VAL A 109 -0.41 -26.86 -2.86
CA VAL A 109 -1.47 -25.87 -3.13
C VAL A 109 -1.80 -25.90 -4.63
N SER A 110 -3.07 -25.71 -5.02
CA SER A 110 -3.40 -25.71 -6.46
C SER A 110 -2.68 -24.59 -7.21
N ARG A 111 -2.31 -24.80 -8.48
CA ARG A 111 -1.61 -23.79 -9.32
C ARG A 111 -2.34 -22.44 -9.33
N LYS A 112 -3.67 -22.47 -9.43
CA LYS A 112 -4.55 -21.29 -9.34
C LYS A 112 -4.36 -20.56 -8.01
N THR A 113 -4.41 -21.29 -6.90
CA THR A 113 -4.28 -20.73 -5.55
C THR A 113 -2.88 -20.16 -5.34
N GLY A 114 -1.83 -20.86 -5.76
CA GLY A 114 -0.44 -20.40 -5.67
C GLY A 114 -0.20 -19.09 -6.44
N VAL A 115 -0.57 -19.06 -7.72
CA VAL A 115 -0.44 -17.85 -8.56
C VAL A 115 -1.24 -16.68 -7.98
N LEU A 116 -2.49 -16.90 -7.60
CA LEU A 116 -3.35 -15.82 -7.10
C LEU A 116 -2.95 -15.34 -5.69
N SER A 117 -2.31 -16.21 -4.90
CA SER A 117 -1.80 -15.87 -3.56
C SER A 117 -0.58 -14.94 -3.61
N LEU A 118 0.24 -15.04 -4.67
CA LEU A 118 1.50 -14.31 -4.82
C LEU A 118 1.40 -13.14 -5.79
N LEU A 119 0.46 -13.16 -6.73
CA LEU A 119 0.26 -12.03 -7.62
C LEU A 119 -0.05 -10.75 -6.84
N PRO A 120 0.62 -9.64 -7.16
CA PRO A 120 0.15 -8.32 -6.75
C PRO A 120 -1.24 -8.13 -7.32
N GLY A 121 -2.19 -7.80 -6.48
CA GLY A 121 -3.58 -7.64 -6.88
C GLY A 121 -4.36 -7.29 -5.63
N GLY A 122 -5.12 -6.20 -5.68
CA GLY A 122 -5.74 -5.62 -4.49
C GLY A 122 -6.49 -6.66 -3.66
N ALA A 123 -6.53 -6.47 -2.34
CA ALA A 123 -7.14 -7.38 -1.37
C ALA A 123 -8.63 -7.67 -1.65
N SER A 124 -9.29 -6.89 -2.52
CA SER A 124 -10.65 -7.12 -2.99
C SER A 124 -10.72 -7.93 -4.30
N LEU A 125 -9.75 -7.80 -5.20
CA LEU A 125 -9.79 -8.39 -6.54
C LEU A 125 -9.32 -9.86 -6.53
N MET A 126 -8.19 -10.14 -5.88
CA MET A 126 -7.59 -11.48 -5.93
C MET A 126 -8.46 -12.51 -5.21
N PRO A 127 -9.04 -12.24 -4.02
CA PRO A 127 -10.03 -13.15 -3.46
C PRO A 127 -11.25 -13.30 -4.40
N ALA A 128 -11.83 -12.23 -4.96
CA ALA A 128 -12.97 -12.41 -5.87
C ALA A 128 -12.64 -13.36 -7.04
N LEU A 129 -11.47 -13.20 -7.67
CA LEU A 129 -10.98 -14.11 -8.71
C LEU A 129 -10.75 -15.54 -8.22
N ALA A 130 -10.31 -15.74 -6.97
CA ALA A 130 -10.15 -17.08 -6.41
C ALA A 130 -11.49 -17.78 -6.31
N ARG A 131 -12.54 -17.05 -5.92
CA ARG A 131 -13.90 -17.58 -5.81
C ARG A 131 -14.39 -18.05 -7.17
N ASP A 132 -14.20 -17.22 -8.18
CA ASP A 132 -14.64 -17.49 -9.54
C ASP A 132 -13.85 -18.64 -10.20
N LEU A 133 -12.59 -18.84 -9.82
CA LEU A 133 -11.71 -19.88 -10.35
C LEU A 133 -11.72 -21.18 -9.52
N GLY A 134 -12.45 -21.23 -8.40
CA GLY A 134 -12.46 -22.37 -7.48
C GLY A 134 -11.16 -22.57 -6.70
N ALA A 135 -10.35 -21.51 -6.54
CA ALA A 135 -9.14 -21.51 -5.74
C ALA A 135 -9.45 -21.31 -4.23
N ASP A 136 -8.50 -21.64 -3.35
CA ASP A 136 -8.69 -21.48 -1.91
C ASP A 136 -8.66 -20.00 -1.52
N MET A 137 -9.85 -19.43 -1.42
CA MET A 137 -10.13 -18.07 -0.98
C MET A 137 -9.47 -17.68 0.33
N ARG A 138 -9.46 -18.60 1.31
CA ARG A 138 -8.99 -18.33 2.65
C ARG A 138 -7.47 -18.19 2.62
N TYR A 139 -6.79 -19.07 1.89
CA TYR A 139 -5.36 -19.01 1.70
C TYR A 139 -4.93 -17.76 0.92
N VAL A 140 -5.58 -17.46 -0.21
CA VAL A 140 -5.28 -16.26 -1.01
C VAL A 140 -5.46 -14.99 -0.17
N SER A 141 -6.55 -14.89 0.59
CA SER A 141 -6.77 -13.72 1.44
C SER A 141 -5.70 -13.61 2.53
N LEU A 142 -5.36 -14.74 3.18
CA LEU A 142 -4.31 -14.80 4.18
C LEU A 142 -2.96 -14.34 3.62
N SER A 143 -2.51 -14.87 2.48
CA SER A 143 -1.22 -14.51 1.88
C SER A 143 -1.16 -13.04 1.50
N GLN A 144 -2.27 -12.48 1.00
CA GLN A 144 -2.40 -11.08 0.62
C GLN A 144 -2.29 -10.17 1.85
N TYR A 145 -3.02 -10.46 2.92
CA TYR A 145 -2.90 -9.72 4.18
C TYR A 145 -1.52 -9.86 4.80
N LEU A 146 -0.97 -11.07 4.78
CA LEU A 146 0.35 -11.36 5.32
C LEU A 146 1.44 -10.59 4.57
N ARG A 147 1.37 -10.53 3.23
CA ARG A 147 2.26 -9.68 2.43
C ARG A 147 2.09 -8.21 2.78
N LEU A 148 0.85 -7.71 2.86
CA LEU A 148 0.59 -6.31 3.21
C LEU A 148 1.16 -5.98 4.60
N LEU A 149 1.01 -6.87 5.56
CA LEU A 149 1.54 -6.74 6.92
C LEU A 149 3.08 -6.75 6.92
N THR A 150 3.69 -7.76 6.30
CA THR A 150 5.15 -7.88 6.21
C THR A 150 5.76 -6.67 5.53
N VAL A 151 5.23 -6.25 4.38
CA VAL A 151 5.70 -5.06 3.67
C VAL A 151 5.48 -3.81 4.54
N SER A 152 4.32 -3.64 5.18
CA SER A 152 4.06 -2.43 5.98
C SER A 152 4.91 -2.31 7.25
N ILE A 153 5.40 -3.44 7.79
CA ILE A 153 6.33 -3.44 8.94
C ILE A 153 7.77 -3.23 8.46
N THR A 154 8.16 -3.90 7.39
CA THR A 154 9.56 -3.89 6.91
C THR A 154 9.90 -2.65 6.10
N LEU A 155 8.93 -2.06 5.39
CA LEU A 155 9.15 -0.89 4.54
C LEU A 155 9.71 0.30 5.33
N PRO A 156 9.14 0.73 6.48
CA PRO A 156 9.71 1.81 7.29
C PRO A 156 11.09 1.48 7.86
N VAL A 157 11.32 0.22 8.24
CA VAL A 157 12.61 -0.24 8.78
C VAL A 157 13.69 -0.17 7.71
N VAL A 158 13.43 -0.68 6.50
CA VAL A 158 14.40 -0.61 5.39
C VAL A 158 14.67 0.84 5.01
N VAL A 159 13.61 1.64 4.92
CA VAL A 159 13.70 3.09 4.64
C VAL A 159 14.54 3.84 5.66
N SER A 160 14.50 3.48 6.95
CA SER A 160 15.31 4.17 7.97
C SER A 160 16.82 4.03 7.77
N PHE A 161 17.25 3.06 6.97
CA PHE A 161 18.65 2.86 6.58
C PHE A 161 19.00 3.50 5.23
N LEU A 162 18.01 4.02 4.50
CA LEU A 162 18.22 4.69 3.22
C LEU A 162 18.26 6.20 3.45
N ASP A 163 19.17 6.87 2.76
CA ASP A 163 19.17 8.33 2.75
C ASP A 163 17.91 8.83 2.05
N ALA A 164 16.97 9.35 2.85
CA ALA A 164 15.86 10.12 2.31
C ALA A 164 16.44 11.33 1.58
N PRO A 165 15.82 11.78 0.46
CA PRO A 165 16.23 13.03 -0.16
C PRO A 165 16.24 14.12 0.93
N ALA A 166 17.29 14.94 0.95
CA ALA A 166 17.39 16.04 1.89
C ALA A 166 16.13 16.88 1.73
N ALA A 167 15.18 16.70 2.65
CA ALA A 167 14.01 17.53 2.73
C ALA A 167 14.56 18.93 3.01
N GLY A 168 14.71 19.74 1.95
CA GLY A 168 14.96 21.16 2.11
C GLY A 168 13.94 21.63 3.12
N GLU A 169 14.42 22.21 4.24
CA GLU A 169 13.68 22.47 5.46
C GLU A 169 12.18 22.48 5.19
N VAL A 170 11.48 21.42 5.59
CA VAL A 170 10.02 21.47 5.62
C VAL A 170 9.73 22.57 6.61
N THR A 171 9.62 23.79 6.12
CA THR A 171 9.06 24.91 6.86
C THR A 171 7.74 24.32 7.33
N HIS A 172 7.63 24.11 8.64
CA HIS A 172 6.40 23.69 9.28
C HIS A 172 5.42 24.86 9.11
N LEU A 173 4.93 25.01 7.89
CA LEU A 173 3.93 25.99 7.52
C LEU A 173 2.70 25.54 8.30
N LYS A 174 2.34 26.34 9.30
CA LYS A 174 1.15 26.06 10.09
C LYS A 174 -0.03 26.02 9.12
N PRO A 175 -0.78 24.90 9.08
CA PRO A 175 -1.92 24.83 8.21
C PRO A 175 -2.90 25.93 8.58
N TYR A 176 -3.38 26.68 7.59
CA TYR A 176 -4.43 27.66 7.82
C TYR A 176 -5.70 26.97 8.34
N TRP A 177 -6.50 27.68 9.13
CA TRP A 177 -7.73 27.12 9.73
C TRP A 177 -8.69 26.50 8.69
N TRP A 178 -8.74 27.06 7.48
CA TRP A 178 -9.60 26.59 6.39
C TRP A 178 -9.09 25.30 5.72
N MET A 179 -7.87 24.85 6.00
CA MET A 179 -7.37 23.55 5.51
C MET A 179 -8.11 22.37 6.14
N TRP A 180 -8.69 22.56 7.34
CA TRP A 180 -9.63 21.62 7.96
C TRP A 180 -10.93 21.44 7.17
N LEU A 181 -11.29 22.41 6.33
CA LEU A 181 -12.43 22.32 5.42
C LEU A 181 -11.99 21.86 4.03
N LEU A 182 -10.84 22.36 3.55
CA LEU A 182 -10.32 22.03 2.24
C LEU A 182 -10.04 20.53 2.10
N VAL A 183 -9.30 19.91 3.03
CA VAL A 183 -8.91 18.49 2.86
C VAL A 183 -10.14 17.56 2.83
N PRO A 184 -11.11 17.67 3.75
CA PRO A 184 -12.35 16.91 3.63
C PRO A 184 -13.15 17.23 2.36
N ALA A 185 -13.14 18.49 1.88
CA ALA A 185 -13.80 18.85 0.62
C ALA A 185 -13.11 18.19 -0.60
N LEU A 186 -11.78 18.17 -0.65
CA LEU A 186 -10.99 17.48 -1.69
C LEU A 186 -11.29 15.98 -1.68
N ILE A 187 -11.44 15.37 -0.51
CA ILE A 187 -11.82 13.96 -0.37
C ILE A 187 -13.27 13.74 -0.82
N GLY A 188 -14.19 14.60 -0.37
CA GLY A 188 -15.61 14.54 -0.66
C GLY A 188 -15.94 14.70 -2.14
N VAL A 189 -15.18 15.50 -2.87
CA VAL A 189 -15.27 15.65 -4.34
C VAL A 189 -14.43 14.60 -5.07
N GLY A 190 -13.24 14.31 -4.55
CA GLY A 190 -12.28 13.42 -5.19
C GLY A 190 -12.74 11.97 -5.27
N ILE A 191 -13.33 11.42 -4.21
CA ILE A 191 -13.84 10.04 -4.22
C ILE A 191 -14.93 9.83 -5.29
N PRO A 192 -16.02 10.61 -5.35
CA PRO A 192 -17.04 10.43 -6.38
C PRO A 192 -16.49 10.70 -7.77
N LEU A 193 -15.64 11.73 -7.95
CA LEU A 193 -15.00 12.00 -9.24
C LEU A 193 -14.15 10.81 -9.69
N GLY A 194 -13.35 10.23 -8.79
CA GLY A 194 -12.54 9.05 -9.07
C GLY A 194 -13.38 7.82 -9.42
N LYS A 195 -14.57 7.67 -8.81
CA LYS A 195 -15.52 6.60 -9.15
C LYS A 195 -16.10 6.79 -10.55
N VAL A 196 -16.50 8.02 -10.90
CA VAL A 196 -17.06 8.36 -12.22
C VAL A 196 -16.00 8.17 -13.32
N SER A 197 -14.78 8.59 -13.07
CA SER A 197 -13.63 8.45 -13.99
C SER A 197 -13.05 7.03 -14.05
N ARG A 198 -13.64 6.06 -13.31
CA ARG A 198 -13.20 4.65 -13.24
C ARG A 198 -11.72 4.50 -12.90
N LEU A 199 -11.20 5.36 -12.02
CA LEU A 199 -9.80 5.31 -11.62
C LEU A 199 -9.50 4.01 -10.87
N PRO A 200 -8.30 3.42 -11.07
CA PRO A 200 -7.76 2.41 -10.15
C PRO A 200 -7.81 2.97 -8.72
N ASN A 201 -8.41 2.25 -7.77
CA ASN A 201 -8.55 2.68 -6.37
C ASN A 201 -9.05 4.14 -6.21
N PRO A 202 -10.35 4.41 -6.48
CA PRO A 202 -10.94 5.75 -6.44
C PRO A 202 -10.73 6.51 -5.13
N SER A 203 -10.58 5.78 -4.02
CA SER A 203 -10.43 6.37 -2.69
C SER A 203 -9.10 7.08 -2.48
N ILE A 204 -8.07 6.77 -3.27
CA ILE A 204 -6.74 7.41 -3.21
C ILE A 204 -6.55 8.33 -4.40
N PHE A 205 -6.64 7.78 -5.62
CA PHE A 205 -6.30 8.52 -6.84
C PHE A 205 -7.33 9.60 -7.20
N GLY A 206 -8.58 9.46 -6.74
CA GLY A 206 -9.59 10.50 -6.92
C GLY A 206 -9.23 11.78 -6.15
N PRO A 207 -9.10 11.73 -4.81
CA PRO A 207 -8.62 12.86 -4.01
C PRO A 207 -7.25 13.38 -4.45
N MET A 208 -6.35 12.48 -4.88
CA MET A 208 -5.04 12.88 -5.42
C MET A 208 -5.17 13.75 -6.66
N LEU A 209 -5.98 13.34 -7.64
CA LEU A 209 -6.20 14.09 -8.88
C LEU A 209 -6.84 15.46 -8.61
N VAL A 210 -7.85 15.53 -7.75
CA VAL A 210 -8.47 16.81 -7.37
C VAL A 210 -7.46 17.72 -6.66
N THR A 211 -6.59 17.15 -5.82
CA THR A 211 -5.54 17.91 -5.12
C THR A 211 -4.51 18.47 -6.09
N VAL A 212 -4.06 17.68 -7.08
CA VAL A 212 -3.14 18.17 -8.12
C VAL A 212 -3.78 19.29 -8.94
N LEU A 213 -5.05 19.14 -9.34
CA LEU A 213 -5.76 20.18 -10.10
C LEU A 213 -5.91 21.46 -9.28
N VAL A 214 -6.47 21.38 -8.07
CA VAL A 214 -6.65 22.55 -7.20
C VAL A 214 -5.31 23.20 -6.90
N GLY A 215 -4.29 22.41 -6.53
CA GLY A 215 -2.96 22.92 -6.25
C GLY A 215 -2.26 23.57 -7.45
N SER A 216 -2.58 23.16 -8.68
CA SER A 216 -1.99 23.75 -9.90
C SER A 216 -2.63 25.08 -10.30
N PHE A 217 -3.86 25.34 -9.85
CA PHE A 217 -4.58 26.60 -10.12
C PHE A 217 -4.63 27.54 -8.92
N ALA A 218 -4.27 27.07 -7.72
CA ALA A 218 -4.33 27.85 -6.50
C ALA A 218 -2.96 28.45 -6.17
N ASP A 219 -2.93 29.73 -5.79
CA ASP A 219 -1.72 30.44 -5.35
C ASP A 219 -1.27 30.06 -3.92
N PHE A 220 -1.81 28.97 -3.35
CA PHE A 220 -1.51 28.53 -1.99
C PHE A 220 -0.98 27.09 -1.95
N THR A 221 -0.06 26.83 -1.03
CA THR A 221 0.43 25.48 -0.74
C THR A 221 -0.60 24.70 0.08
N ILE A 222 -1.02 23.54 -0.41
CA ILE A 222 -1.92 22.65 0.33
C ILE A 222 -1.11 21.95 1.43
N VAL A 223 -1.45 22.20 2.69
CA VAL A 223 -0.82 21.56 3.86
C VAL A 223 -1.90 20.81 4.64
N PRO A 224 -1.94 19.47 4.59
CA PRO A 224 -2.91 18.69 5.35
C PRO A 224 -2.71 18.88 6.85
N PRO A 225 -3.78 19.11 7.64
CA PRO A 225 -3.65 19.20 9.09
C PRO A 225 -3.03 17.94 9.68
N GLU A 226 -2.01 18.10 10.51
CA GLU A 226 -1.24 16.98 11.09
C GLU A 226 -2.12 15.91 11.77
N PRO A 227 -3.15 16.24 12.57
CA PRO A 227 -3.97 15.20 13.20
C PRO A 227 -4.77 14.37 12.16
N LEU A 228 -5.09 14.94 11.01
CA LEU A 228 -5.78 14.22 9.93
C LEU A 228 -4.84 13.22 9.27
N SER A 229 -3.58 13.60 9.02
CA SER A 229 -2.54 12.69 8.52
C SER A 229 -2.24 11.57 9.53
N ILE A 230 -2.08 11.92 10.81
CA ILE A 230 -1.85 10.94 11.90
C ILE A 230 -2.98 9.92 11.97
N THR A 231 -4.24 10.38 11.95
CA THR A 231 -5.40 9.47 11.99
C THR A 231 -5.50 8.60 10.74
N ALA A 232 -5.13 9.11 9.57
CA ALA A 232 -5.06 8.32 8.34
C ALA A 232 -3.97 7.24 8.42
N PHE A 233 -2.77 7.58 8.88
CA PHE A 233 -1.65 6.65 9.06
C PHE A 233 -1.95 5.57 10.13
N LEU A 234 -2.60 5.96 11.23
CA LEU A 234 -3.11 5.02 12.22
C LEU A 234 -4.14 4.06 11.60
N ALA A 235 -5.08 4.57 10.80
CA ALA A 235 -6.08 3.74 10.14
C ALA A 235 -5.47 2.75 9.13
N LEU A 236 -4.39 3.13 8.43
CA LEU A 236 -3.61 2.18 7.62
C LEU A 236 -2.98 1.09 8.48
N GLY A 237 -2.35 1.47 9.58
CA GLY A 237 -1.72 0.52 10.49
C GLY A 237 -2.75 -0.44 11.09
N TRP A 238 -3.93 0.06 11.48
CA TRP A 238 -5.02 -0.76 11.95
C TRP A 238 -5.55 -1.73 10.90
N MET A 239 -5.63 -1.32 9.64
CA MET A 239 -6.04 -2.21 8.54
C MET A 239 -5.03 -3.34 8.32
N CYS A 240 -3.73 -3.03 8.36
CA CYS A 240 -2.67 -4.02 8.19
C CYS A 240 -2.57 -4.97 9.40
N GLY A 241 -2.54 -4.43 10.62
CA GLY A 241 -2.43 -5.22 11.85
C GLY A 241 -3.71 -6.00 12.20
N GLY A 242 -4.87 -5.38 12.01
CA GLY A 242 -6.18 -5.97 12.29
C GLY A 242 -6.61 -7.05 11.30
N GLY A 243 -6.01 -7.10 10.11
CA GLY A 243 -6.23 -8.13 9.10
C GLY A 243 -5.60 -9.50 9.44
N LEU A 244 -4.83 -9.59 10.52
CA LEU A 244 -4.17 -10.82 10.94
C LEU A 244 -5.19 -11.81 11.53
N SER A 245 -5.64 -12.76 10.71
CA SER A 245 -6.51 -13.86 11.14
C SER A 245 -5.69 -15.00 11.75
N VAL A 246 -5.62 -15.05 13.08
CA VAL A 246 -4.96 -16.13 13.83
C VAL A 246 -5.51 -17.52 13.45
N PRO A 247 -6.84 -17.73 13.28
CA PRO A 247 -7.37 -19.02 12.83
C PRO A 247 -6.86 -19.44 11.44
N ALA A 248 -6.76 -18.49 10.50
CA ALA A 248 -6.23 -18.77 9.16
C ALA A 248 -4.73 -19.07 9.22
N LEU A 249 -3.97 -18.35 10.07
CA LEU A 249 -2.54 -18.59 10.27
C LEU A 249 -2.27 -19.99 10.83
N LYS A 250 -3.09 -20.43 11.80
CA LYS A 250 -3.02 -21.80 12.36
C LYS A 250 -3.35 -22.86 11.29
N ALA A 251 -4.40 -22.64 10.50
CA ALA A 251 -4.84 -23.57 9.45
C ALA A 251 -3.79 -23.78 8.35
N PHE A 252 -3.05 -22.73 7.97
CA PHE A 252 -2.04 -22.78 6.91
C PHE A 252 -0.61 -22.64 7.43
N SER A 253 -0.38 -22.97 8.70
CA SER A 253 0.91 -22.83 9.39
C SER A 253 2.07 -23.55 8.71
N LYS A 254 1.82 -24.69 8.03
CA LYS A 254 2.84 -25.43 7.27
C LYS A 254 3.27 -24.71 5.98
N LEU A 255 2.39 -23.92 5.38
CA LEU A 255 2.65 -23.14 4.16
C LEU A 255 3.18 -21.73 4.47
N LEU A 256 3.04 -21.31 5.73
CA LEU A 256 3.47 -20.00 6.19
C LEU A 256 4.96 -19.72 5.96
N PRO A 257 5.91 -20.63 6.25
CA PRO A 257 7.33 -20.38 6.03
C PRO A 257 7.67 -20.20 4.55
N ALA A 258 7.08 -21.01 3.67
CA ALA A 258 7.27 -20.88 2.23
C ALA A 258 6.70 -19.55 1.70
N THR A 259 5.52 -19.14 2.20
CA THR A 259 4.91 -17.85 1.85
C THR A 259 5.75 -16.68 2.34
N MET A 260 6.27 -16.74 3.58
CA MET A 260 7.19 -15.75 4.14
C MET A 260 8.48 -15.64 3.34
N ALA A 261 9.14 -16.76 3.07
CA ALA A 261 10.37 -16.80 2.27
C ALA A 261 10.15 -16.18 0.89
N TYR A 262 8.98 -16.46 0.29
CA TYR A 262 8.60 -15.87 -0.98
C TYR A 262 8.38 -14.35 -0.88
N ILE A 263 7.65 -13.87 0.12
CA ILE A 263 7.41 -12.44 0.33
C ILE A 263 8.76 -11.71 0.50
N VAL A 264 9.65 -12.25 1.33
CA VAL A 264 11.00 -11.69 1.54
C VAL A 264 11.81 -11.71 0.25
N GLY A 265 11.81 -12.83 -0.49
CA GLY A 265 12.50 -12.92 -1.78
C GLY A 265 11.97 -11.91 -2.81
N LEU A 266 10.66 -11.73 -2.88
CA LEU A 266 10.01 -10.74 -3.73
C LEU A 266 10.39 -9.31 -3.31
N MET A 267 10.46 -9.03 -2.01
CA MET A 267 10.91 -7.73 -1.50
C MET A 267 12.37 -7.43 -1.86
N VAL A 268 13.27 -8.40 -1.72
CA VAL A 268 14.67 -8.27 -2.14
C VAL A 268 14.77 -8.04 -3.64
N PHE A 269 14.00 -8.77 -4.43
CA PHE A 269 13.95 -8.58 -5.88
C PHE A 269 13.43 -7.18 -6.26
N CYS A 270 12.38 -6.71 -5.59
CA CYS A 270 11.86 -5.36 -5.80
C CYS A 270 12.85 -4.27 -5.38
N ALA A 271 13.62 -4.48 -4.30
CA ALA A 271 14.70 -3.59 -3.91
C ALA A 271 15.81 -3.54 -4.99
N GLY A 272 16.16 -4.68 -5.59
CA GLY A 272 17.08 -4.75 -6.72
C GLY A 272 16.57 -3.96 -7.94
N ILE A 273 15.30 -4.14 -8.32
CA ILE A 273 14.68 -3.34 -9.39
C ILE A 273 14.66 -1.85 -9.01
N GLY A 274 14.30 -1.53 -7.76
CA GLY A 274 14.25 -0.16 -7.25
C GLY A 274 15.61 0.53 -7.35
N TRP A 275 16.70 -0.18 -7.07
CA TRP A 275 18.06 0.32 -7.26
C TRP A 275 18.39 0.59 -8.73
N VAL A 276 18.00 -0.31 -9.65
CA VAL A 276 18.20 -0.10 -11.10
C VAL A 276 17.40 1.10 -11.60
N VAL A 277 16.12 1.19 -11.20
CA VAL A 277 15.22 2.29 -11.56
C VAL A 277 15.72 3.62 -10.98
N ALA A 278 16.22 3.63 -9.74
CA ALA A 278 16.80 4.81 -9.12
C ALA A 278 18.00 5.33 -9.92
N LYS A 279 18.93 4.44 -10.31
CA LYS A 279 20.07 4.82 -11.14
C LYS A 279 19.66 5.30 -12.54
N TRP A 280 18.63 4.69 -13.12
CA TRP A 280 18.18 5.06 -14.46
C TRP A 280 17.48 6.43 -14.48
N LEU A 281 16.71 6.75 -13.44
CA LEU A 281 15.96 8.00 -13.34
C LEU A 281 16.68 9.09 -12.54
N GLY A 282 17.87 8.83 -12.00
CA GLY A 282 18.60 9.77 -11.14
C GLY A 282 17.92 10.02 -9.79
N LEU A 283 17.14 9.06 -9.29
CA LEU A 283 16.42 9.14 -8.02
C LEU A 283 17.27 8.63 -6.86
N THR A 284 16.87 8.96 -5.63
CA THR A 284 17.44 8.35 -4.42
C THR A 284 17.05 6.87 -4.32
N LEU A 285 17.86 6.09 -3.57
CA LEU A 285 17.51 4.69 -3.28
C LEU A 285 16.20 4.58 -2.49
N TYR A 286 15.92 5.58 -1.65
CA TYR A 286 14.65 5.76 -0.96
C TYR A 286 13.47 5.76 -1.93
N GLU A 287 13.49 6.65 -2.93
CA GLU A 287 12.44 6.75 -3.95
C GLU A 287 12.33 5.50 -4.81
N GLY A 288 13.46 4.95 -5.26
CA GLY A 288 13.48 3.74 -6.07
C GLY A 288 12.84 2.56 -5.36
N TYR A 289 13.14 2.37 -4.08
CA TYR A 289 12.58 1.28 -3.28
C TYR A 289 11.07 1.46 -3.02
N LEU A 290 10.63 2.68 -2.68
CA LEU A 290 9.20 2.98 -2.49
C LEU A 290 8.41 2.81 -3.80
N ALA A 291 9.00 3.16 -4.94
CA ALA A 291 8.38 3.05 -6.25
C ALA A 291 8.11 1.59 -6.67
N THR A 292 9.01 0.66 -6.32
CA THR A 292 8.96 -0.74 -6.77
C THR A 292 8.37 -1.70 -5.76
N THR A 293 8.08 -1.26 -4.53
CA THR A 293 7.70 -2.17 -3.44
C THR A 293 6.45 -3.02 -3.79
N PRO A 294 6.43 -4.33 -3.50
CA PRO A 294 5.36 -5.22 -3.95
C PRO A 294 4.19 -5.22 -2.95
N GLY A 295 3.20 -4.35 -3.18
CA GLY A 295 2.01 -4.25 -2.33
C GLY A 295 2.04 -3.01 -1.42
N ALA A 296 1.04 -2.89 -0.53
CA ALA A 296 0.88 -1.79 0.42
C ALA A 296 1.04 -0.40 -0.22
N LEU A 297 0.31 -0.18 -1.33
CA LEU A 297 0.30 1.11 -2.06
C LEU A 297 0.09 2.28 -1.09
N GLU A 298 -0.85 2.14 -0.17
CA GLU A 298 -1.16 3.13 0.85
C GLU A 298 0.05 3.48 1.71
N THR A 299 0.78 2.46 2.18
CA THR A 299 1.97 2.64 3.01
C THR A 299 3.10 3.30 2.21
N ALA A 300 3.34 2.85 0.98
CA ALA A 300 4.40 3.41 0.15
C ALA A 300 4.15 4.88 -0.22
N LEU A 301 2.90 5.27 -0.51
CA LEU A 301 2.51 6.66 -0.75
C LEU A 301 2.62 7.52 0.51
N ALA A 302 2.21 6.98 1.67
CA ALA A 302 2.33 7.67 2.95
C ALA A 302 3.80 7.97 3.30
N LEU A 303 4.68 6.96 3.23
CA LEU A 303 6.11 7.14 3.45
C LEU A 303 6.71 8.09 2.42
N SER A 304 6.34 7.98 1.15
CA SER A 304 6.83 8.88 0.09
C SER A 304 6.60 10.34 0.49
N ALA A 305 5.43 10.66 1.02
CA ALA A 305 5.13 12.02 1.43
C ALA A 305 5.79 12.43 2.75
N GLU A 306 5.91 11.53 3.74
CA GLU A 306 6.63 11.82 4.99
C GLU A 306 8.13 12.06 4.74
N GLY A 307 8.75 11.28 3.86
CA GLY A 307 10.18 11.36 3.54
C GLY A 307 10.52 12.31 2.40
N GLY A 308 9.57 13.14 1.94
CA GLY A 308 9.81 14.16 0.90
C GLY A 308 10.21 13.59 -0.46
N ALA A 309 9.80 12.36 -0.78
CA ALA A 309 10.07 11.76 -2.08
C ALA A 309 9.31 12.47 -3.21
N GLY A 310 9.94 12.52 -4.37
CA GLY A 310 9.42 13.21 -5.54
C GLY A 310 8.23 12.52 -6.23
N PRO A 311 7.72 13.14 -7.31
CA PRO A 311 6.58 12.64 -8.09
C PRO A 311 6.81 11.26 -8.73
N ALA A 312 8.07 10.87 -8.91
CA ALA A 312 8.45 9.61 -9.55
C ALA A 312 7.87 8.39 -8.81
N VAL A 313 7.85 8.43 -7.47
CA VAL A 313 7.32 7.33 -6.65
C VAL A 313 5.84 7.09 -6.96
N VAL A 314 5.04 8.16 -7.00
CA VAL A 314 3.60 8.07 -7.27
C VAL A 314 3.35 7.62 -8.71
N ALA A 315 4.09 8.17 -9.68
CA ALA A 315 3.97 7.79 -11.09
C ALA A 315 4.27 6.30 -11.31
N LEU A 316 5.38 5.80 -10.78
CA LEU A 316 5.78 4.40 -10.91
C LEU A 316 4.80 3.44 -10.22
N GLN A 317 4.27 3.81 -9.05
CA GLN A 317 3.26 3.01 -8.36
C GLN A 317 1.93 2.97 -9.11
N LEU A 318 1.54 4.06 -9.79
CA LEU A 318 0.35 4.11 -10.63
C LEU A 318 0.53 3.24 -11.89
N ILE A 319 1.67 3.36 -12.58
CA ILE A 319 2.01 2.52 -13.74
C ILE A 319 1.94 1.04 -13.35
N ARG A 320 2.58 0.66 -12.24
CA ARG A 320 2.55 -0.70 -11.69
C ARG A 320 1.13 -1.16 -11.41
N LEU A 321 0.32 -0.33 -10.76
CA LEU A 321 -1.08 -0.67 -10.44
C LEU A 321 -1.90 -0.94 -11.71
N ILE A 322 -1.76 -0.10 -12.73
CA ILE A 322 -2.43 -0.29 -14.02
C ILE A 322 -1.98 -1.60 -14.68
N CYS A 323 -0.68 -1.86 -14.75
CA CYS A 323 -0.14 -3.09 -15.32
C CYS A 323 -0.68 -4.33 -14.60
N VAL A 324 -0.73 -4.29 -13.27
CA VAL A 324 -1.28 -5.36 -12.43
C VAL A 324 -2.77 -5.58 -12.70
N LEU A 325 -3.56 -4.52 -12.82
CA LEU A 325 -5.00 -4.63 -13.09
C LEU A 325 -5.26 -5.21 -14.49
N ILE A 326 -4.49 -4.77 -15.50
CA ILE A 326 -4.54 -5.33 -16.85
C ILE A 326 -4.19 -6.82 -16.78
N PHE A 327 -3.06 -7.17 -16.18
CA PHE A 327 -2.61 -8.55 -16.05
C PHE A 327 -3.63 -9.42 -15.32
N ALA A 328 -4.20 -8.94 -14.20
CA ALA A 328 -5.22 -9.62 -13.43
C ALA A 328 -6.45 -10.00 -14.28
N GLY A 329 -6.84 -9.17 -15.24
CA GLY A 329 -7.90 -9.48 -16.20
C GLY A 329 -7.57 -10.65 -17.14
N PHE A 330 -6.29 -10.91 -17.41
CA PHE A 330 -5.82 -12.01 -18.25
C PHE A 330 -5.51 -13.29 -17.46
N VAL A 331 -5.26 -13.20 -16.15
CA VAL A 331 -4.93 -14.34 -15.27
C VAL A 331 -5.90 -15.53 -15.44
N PRO A 332 -7.24 -15.34 -15.44
CA PRO A 332 -8.18 -16.45 -15.65
C PRO A 332 -7.98 -17.21 -16.97
N ARG A 333 -7.63 -16.50 -18.05
CA ARG A 333 -7.43 -17.11 -19.38
C ARG A 333 -6.12 -17.91 -19.42
N ILE A 334 -5.06 -17.38 -18.81
CA ILE A 334 -3.75 -18.03 -18.73
C ILE A 334 -3.87 -19.32 -17.90
N LEU A 335 -4.51 -19.26 -16.74
CA LEU A 335 -4.69 -20.42 -15.85
C LEU A 335 -5.54 -21.53 -16.49
N LYS A 336 -6.61 -21.17 -17.21
CA LYS A 336 -7.42 -22.15 -17.97
C LYS A 336 -6.66 -22.84 -19.09
N ARG A 337 -5.66 -22.16 -19.68
CA ARG A 337 -4.83 -22.74 -20.75
C ARG A 337 -3.82 -23.73 -20.19
N ILE A 338 -3.19 -23.40 -19.07
CA ILE A 338 -2.24 -24.29 -18.37
C ILE A 338 -2.92 -25.59 -17.91
N GLU A 339 -4.17 -25.54 -17.45
CA GLU A 339 -4.93 -26.74 -17.06
C GLU A 339 -5.38 -27.62 -18.24
N ARG A 340 -5.31 -27.12 -19.47
CA ARG A 340 -5.69 -27.90 -20.66
C ARG A 340 -4.50 -28.69 -21.23
N ASP A 341 -3.28 -28.32 -20.83
CA ASP A 341 -2.03 -28.93 -21.28
C ASP A 341 -1.46 -29.94 -20.25
N ASP A 342 -2.11 -30.12 -19.08
CA ASP A 342 -1.91 -31.25 -18.14
C ASP A 342 -2.97 -32.35 -18.36
#